data_AF-A0A7G8GKH9-F1
#
_entry.id   AF-A0A7G8GKH9-F1
#
_cell.length_a   1.000
_cell.length_b   1.000
_cell.length_c   1.000
_cell.angle_alpha   90.00
_cell.angle_beta   90.00
_cell.angle_gamma   90.00
#
_symmetry.space_group_name_H-M   'P 1'
#
loop_
_entity.id
_entity.type
_entity.pdbx_description
1 polymer ?
#
loop_
_entity_poly.entity_id
_entity_poly.type
_entity_poly.pdbx_seq_one_letter_code
_entity_poly.pdbx_strand_id
1 'polypeptide(L)' 'MSVKPTEETLIDALRGCQGWQELKQLEQRLAAVEDAPPLFDWICDLLVKRRLSRILAAKLLLQLHKT' A
#
# COMPACT_ATOMS: atom_id res chain seq x y z
N MET A 1 7.11 12.30 -17.77
CA MET A 1 7.30 10.84 -17.66
C MET A 1 6.83 10.43 -16.28
N SER A 2 5.61 9.86 -16.16
CA SER A 2 5.15 9.31 -14.88
C SER A 2 5.90 8.01 -14.62
N VAL A 3 6.93 8.09 -13.78
CA VAL A 3 7.64 6.91 -13.31
C VAL A 3 6.65 6.13 -12.45
N LYS A 4 6.10 5.03 -12.96
CA LYS A 4 5.28 4.12 -12.16
C LYS A 4 6.13 3.71 -10.94
N PRO A 5 5.62 3.87 -9.71
CA PRO A 5 6.38 3.46 -8.53
C PRO A 5 6.72 1.98 -8.66
N THR A 6 8.00 1.64 -8.51
CA THR A 6 8.43 0.24 -8.50
C THR A 6 7.84 -0.46 -7.28
N GLU A 7 7.63 -1.77 -7.39
CA GLU A 7 7.10 -2.61 -6.30
C GLU A 7 7.87 -2.38 -4.97
N GLU A 8 9.20 -2.24 -5.05
CA GLU A 8 10.04 -1.98 -3.87
C GLU A 8 9.77 -0.61 -3.23
N THR A 9 9.58 0.43 -4.05
CA THR A 9 9.24 1.77 -3.56
C THR A 9 7.91 1.76 -2.79
N LEU A 10 6.94 0.98 -3.29
CA LEU A 10 5.66 0.81 -2.61
C LEU A 10 5.81 0.05 -1.29
N ILE A 11 6.59 -1.03 -1.28
CA ILE A 11 6.86 -1.81 -0.06
C ILE A 11 7.49 -0.92 1.02
N ASP A 12 8.46 -0.08 0.66
CA ASP A 12 9.09 0.82 1.62
C ASP A 12 8.14 1.91 2.11
N ALA A 13 7.29 2.46 1.23
CA ALA A 13 6.24 3.40 1.64
C ALA A 13 5.24 2.75 2.62
N LEU A 14 4.84 1.49 2.38
CA LEU A 14 3.94 0.74 3.26
C LEU A 14 4.59 0.43 4.61
N ARG A 15 5.89 0.11 4.65
CA ARG A 15 6.64 -0.07 5.90
C ARG A 15 6.75 1.24 6.70
N GLY A 16 6.82 2.37 5.99
CA GLY A 16 6.84 3.71 6.58
C GLY A 16 5.51 4.16 7.17
N CYS A 17 4.37 3.60 6.72
CA CYS A 17 3.05 3.95 7.23
C CYS A 17 2.85 3.42 8.66
N GLN A 18 2.83 4.32 9.64
CA GLN A 18 2.58 3.99 11.04
C GLN A 18 1.11 4.12 11.41
N GLY A 19 0.38 5.04 10.76
CA GLY A 19 -1.02 5.35 11.02
C GLY A 19 -1.91 5.48 9.79
N TRP A 20 -3.21 5.61 10.05
CA TRP A 20 -4.26 5.71 9.03
C TRP A 20 -4.07 6.90 8.09
N GLN A 21 -3.64 8.04 8.62
CA GLN A 21 -3.50 9.28 7.83
C GLN A 21 -2.42 9.15 6.74
N GLU A 22 -1.29 8.52 7.06
CA GLU A 22 -0.20 8.26 6.11
C GLU A 22 -0.66 7.26 5.04
N LEU A 23 -1.40 6.23 5.46
CA LEU A 23 -1.95 5.22 4.58
C LEU A 23 -2.96 5.81 3.59
N LYS A 24 -3.83 6.72 4.06
CA LYS A 24 -4.80 7.43 3.23
C LYS A 24 -4.14 8.39 2.25
N GLN A 25 -3.07 9.07 2.67
CA GLN A 25 -2.27 9.90 1.75
C GLN A 25 -1.60 9.05 0.67
N LEU A 26 -1.09 7.87 1.04
CA LEU A 26 -0.52 6.93 0.07
C LEU A 26 -1.57 6.45 -0.93
N GLU A 27 -2.76 6.07 -0.45
CA GLU A 27 -3.88 5.68 -1.30
C GLU A 27 -4.27 6.78 -2.29
N GLN A 28 -4.42 8.02 -1.83
CA GLN A 28 -4.75 9.17 -2.69
C GLN A 28 -3.67 9.42 -3.76
N ARG A 29 -2.39 9.30 -3.39
CA ARG A 29 -1.28 9.45 -4.34
C ARG A 29 -1.27 8.35 -5.39
N LEU A 30 -1.59 7.12 -5.00
CA LEU A 30 -1.67 5.98 -5.92
C LEU A 30 -2.91 6.09 -6.82
N ALA A 31 -4.05 6.58 -6.31
CA ALA A 31 -5.25 6.82 -7.11
C ALA A 31 -5.03 7.88 -8.21
N ALA A 32 -4.04 8.77 -8.04
CA ALA A 32 -3.63 9.73 -9.07
C ALA A 32 -2.73 9.11 -10.17
N VAL A 33 -2.30 7.84 -10.01
CA VAL A 33 -1.52 7.11 -11.01
C VAL A 33 -2.50 6.31 -11.89
N GLU A 34 -2.45 6.57 -13.20
CA GLU A 34 -3.27 5.87 -14.19
C GLU A 34 -3.00 4.35 -14.15
N ASP A 35 -4.08 3.55 -14.16
CA ASP A 35 -4.09 2.08 -14.05
C ASP A 35 -3.51 1.50 -12.75
N ALA A 36 -3.30 2.30 -11.69
CA ALA A 36 -2.89 1.74 -10.41
C ALA A 36 -4.06 1.00 -9.74
N PRO A 37 -3.92 -0.28 -9.36
CA PRO A 37 -4.97 -0.95 -8.62
C PRO A 37 -5.12 -0.33 -7.22
N PRO A 38 -6.29 -0.51 -6.58
CA PRO A 38 -6.52 -0.07 -5.21
C PRO A 38 -5.44 -0.54 -4.24
N LEU A 39 -5.18 0.26 -3.20
CA LEU A 39 -4.15 -0.05 -2.21
C LEU A 39 -4.38 -1.40 -1.52
N PHE A 40 -5.64 -1.76 -1.32
CA PHE A 40 -6.06 -3.07 -0.80
C PHE A 40 -5.51 -4.22 -1.67
N ASP A 41 -5.73 -4.18 -2.98
CA ASP A 41 -5.29 -5.23 -3.92
C ASP A 41 -3.77 -5.35 -3.94
N TRP A 42 -3.07 -4.22 -3.89
CA TRP A 42 -1.61 -4.21 -3.75
C TRP A 42 -1.11 -4.91 -2.48
N ILE A 43 -1.73 -4.61 -1.33
CA ILE A 43 -1.33 -5.25 -0.06
C ILE A 43 -1.59 -6.75 -0.12
N CYS A 44 -2.72 -7.17 -0.69
CA CYS A 44 -3.05 -8.58 -0.89
C CYS A 44 -2.05 -9.28 -1.83
N ASP A 45 -1.72 -8.68 -2.98
CA ASP A 45 -0.76 -9.25 -3.94
C ASP A 45 0.65 -9.37 -3.31
N LEU A 46 1.12 -8.32 -2.63
CA LEU A 46 2.41 -8.33 -1.93
C LEU A 46 2.46 -9.36 -0.80
N LEU A 47 1.33 -9.62 -0.13
CA LEU A 47 1.20 -10.66 0.88
C LEU A 47 1.30 -12.06 0.25
N VAL A 48 0.61 -12.30 -0.87
CA VAL A 48 0.67 -13.56 -1.63
C VAL A 48 2.08 -13.82 -2.14
N LYS A 49 2.74 -12.80 -2.68
CA LYS A 49 4.14 -12.83 -3.13
C LYS A 49 5.16 -12.93 -1.98
N ARG A 50 4.73 -12.89 -0.71
CA ARG A 50 5.57 -12.91 0.50
C ARG A 50 6.57 -11.75 0.57
N ARG A 51 6.27 -10.63 -0.09
CA ARG A 51 7.08 -9.40 -0.09
C ARG A 51 6.76 -8.50 1.10
N LEU A 52 5.57 -8.66 1.68
CA LEU A 52 5.17 -8.10 2.97
C LEU A 52 5.06 -9.18 4.04
N SER A 53 5.36 -8.82 5.30
CA SER A 53 5.10 -9.71 6.42
C SER A 53 3.60 -9.78 6.71
N ARG A 54 3.13 -10.95 7.16
CA ARG A 54 1.71 -11.18 7.53
C ARG A 54 1.23 -10.17 8.58
N ILE A 55 2.08 -9.82 9.54
CA ILE A 55 1.77 -8.86 10.61
C ILE A 55 1.58 -7.45 10.04
N LEU A 56 2.49 -7.01 9.17
CA LEU A 56 2.40 -5.69 8.55
C LEU A 56 1.17 -5.61 7.64
N ALA A 57 0.92 -6.62 6.81
CA ALA A 57 -0.27 -6.67 5.97
C ALA A 57 -1.56 -6.60 6.80
N ALA A 58 -1.66 -7.39 7.87
CA ALA A 58 -2.81 -7.34 8.77
C ALA A 58 -3.01 -5.95 9.41
N LYS A 59 -1.92 -5.31 9.88
CA LYS A 59 -1.96 -3.95 10.44
C LYS A 59 -2.49 -2.94 9.41
N LEU A 60 -1.96 -2.98 8.18
CA LEU A 60 -2.34 -2.07 7.10
C LEU A 60 -3.79 -2.28 6.68
N LEU A 61 -4.24 -3.52 6.51
CA LEU A 61 -5.62 -3.85 6.16
C LEU A 61 -6.60 -3.40 7.26
N LEU A 62 -6.27 -3.62 8.53
CA LEU A 62 -7.07 -3.13 9.65
C LEU A 62 -7.17 -1.61 9.68
N GLN A 63 -6.09 -0.91 9.31
CA GLN A 63 -6.10 0.56 9.22
C GLN A 63 -6.96 1.01 8.03
N LEU A 64 -6.81 0.41 6.85
CA LEU A 64 -7.63 0.72 5.66
C LEU A 64 -9.13 0.57 5.90
N HIS A 65 -9.53 -0.45 6.66
CA HIS A 65 -10.93 -0.73 6.95
C HIS A 65 -11.46 -0.10 8.25
N LYS A 66 -10.65 0.68 8.97
CA LYS A 66 -11.14 1.49 10.08
C LYS A 66 -11.95 2.67 9.53
N THR A 67 -13.27 2.48 9.48
CA THR A 67 -14.29 3.54 9.35
C THR A 67 -14.37 4.41 10.59
#